data_AF-A0A453KWT5-F1
#
_entry.id   AF-A0A453KWT5-F1
#
_cell.length_a   1.000
_cell.length_b   1.000
_cell.length_c   1.000
_cell.angle_alpha   90.00
_cell.angle_beta   90.00
_cell.angle_gamma   90.00
#
_symmetry.space_group_name_H-M   'P 1'
#
loop_
_entity.id
_entity.type
_entity.pdbx_description
1 polymer ?
#
loop_
_entity_poly.entity_id
_entity_poly.type
_entity_poly.pdbx_seq_one_letter_code
_entity_poly.pdbx_strand_id
1 'polypeptide(L)'
;MDFIIRGHVPYRDSKLTRILQPALGGNANTAIICNITLAQVHADETKSSLQFASRALRVTNCAEINEILTDAALLKRQRKEIEELR
;
A
#
# COMPACT_ATOMS: atom_id res chain seq x y z
N MET A 1 -18.39 1.49 -4.24
CA MET A 1 -17.88 2.83 -4.56
C MET A 1 -17.55 3.52 -3.25
N ASP A 2 -16.27 3.85 -3.10
CA ASP A 2 -15.69 4.88 -2.23
C ASP A 2 -15.70 4.66 -0.71
N PHE A 3 -14.83 3.75 -0.24
CA PHE A 3 -14.26 3.84 1.11
C PHE A 3 -13.14 4.90 1.12
N ILE A 4 -13.52 6.16 0.89
CA ILE A 4 -12.63 7.30 1.12
C ILE A 4 -12.50 7.45 2.63
N ILE A 5 -11.27 7.43 3.13
CA ILE A 5 -10.94 7.80 4.50
C ILE A 5 -11.35 9.27 4.68
N ARG A 6 -12.52 9.53 5.28
CA ARG A 6 -13.13 10.87 5.40
C ARG A 6 -12.48 11.75 6.48
N GLY A 7 -11.15 11.77 6.57
CA GLY A 7 -10.42 12.56 7.57
C GLY A 7 -8.92 12.58 7.33
N HIS A 8 -8.24 13.55 7.95
CA HIS A 8 -6.79 13.65 7.93
C HIS A 8 -6.15 12.38 8.53
N VAL A 9 -5.37 11.65 7.72
CA VAL A 9 -4.56 10.53 8.21
C VAL A 9 -3.19 11.06 8.64
N PRO A 10 -2.77 10.83 9.89
CA PRO A 10 -1.60 11.46 10.48
C PRO A 10 -0.26 10.82 10.04
N TYR A 11 -0.02 10.68 8.73
CA TYR A 11 1.27 10.15 8.24
C TYR A 11 2.47 11.02 8.67
N ARG A 12 2.23 12.30 8.99
CA ARG A 12 3.27 13.28 9.36
C ARG A 12 3.67 13.26 10.83
N ASP A 13 2.99 12.49 11.68
CA ASP A 13 3.29 12.42 13.11
C ASP A 13 4.63 11.73 13.38
N SER A 14 5.10 10.89 12.45
CA SER A 14 6.43 10.29 12.52
C SER A 14 7.11 10.20 11.15
N LYS A 15 8.44 10.15 11.16
CA LYS A 15 9.23 9.91 9.93
C LYS A 15 8.90 8.56 9.31
N LEU A 16 8.64 7.54 10.13
CA LEU A 16 8.34 6.18 9.69
C LEU A 16 7.01 6.13 8.92
N THR A 17 5.94 6.68 9.49
CA THR A 17 4.62 6.73 8.85
C THR A 17 4.62 7.58 7.59
N ARG A 18 5.50 8.56 7.48
CA ARG A 18 5.69 9.38 6.29
C ARG A 18 6.36 8.59 5.15
N ILE A 19 7.37 7.79 5.48
CA ILE A 19 8.03 6.91 4.50
C ILE A 19 7.07 5.82 4.02
N LEU A 20 6.27 5.25 4.93
CA LEU A 20 5.31 4.18 4.63
C LEU A 20 3.98 4.67 4.03
N GLN A 21 3.80 5.97 3.81
CA GLN A 21 2.56 6.54 3.27
C GLN A 21 2.09 5.84 1.97
N PRO A 22 2.95 5.51 0.99
CA PRO A 22 2.54 4.78 -0.20
C PRO A 22 2.01 3.36 0.10
N ALA A 23 2.54 2.72 1.15
CA ALA A 23 2.19 1.36 1.56
C ALA A 23 0.90 1.27 2.38
N LEU A 24 0.41 2.39 2.92
CA LEU A 24 -0.72 2.44 3.84
C LEU A 24 -1.90 3.19 3.22
N GLY A 25 -2.36 2.78 2.05
CA GLY A 25 -3.47 3.38 1.30
C GLY A 25 -3.07 4.13 0.03
N GLY A 26 -1.85 3.93 -0.49
CA GLY A 26 -1.36 4.55 -1.71
C GLY A 26 -1.04 3.54 -2.82
N ASN A 27 -0.11 3.91 -3.71
CA ASN A 27 0.37 3.06 -4.79
C ASN A 27 1.47 2.10 -4.30
N ALA A 28 1.08 0.99 -3.68
CA ALA A 28 1.97 -0.12 -3.38
C ALA A 28 1.20 -1.42 -3.10
N ASN A 29 1.77 -2.56 -3.48
CA ASN A 29 1.34 -3.86 -2.95
C ASN A 29 1.99 -4.09 -1.59
N THR A 30 1.19 -4.12 -0.54
CA THR A 30 1.69 -4.16 0.84
C THR A 30 1.24 -5.42 1.56
N ALA A 31 2.20 -6.08 2.21
CA ALA A 31 1.97 -7.18 3.13
C ALA A 31 2.58 -6.81 4.49
N ILE A 32 1.89 -7.16 5.58
CA ILE A 32 2.36 -6.93 6.94
C ILE A 32 2.48 -8.28 7.63
N ILE A 33 3.64 -8.53 8.24
CA ILE A 33 3.90 -9.73 9.03
C ILE A 33 3.88 -9.31 10.49
N CYS A 34 3.01 -9.94 11.28
CA CYS A 34 2.92 -9.71 12.71
C CYS A 34 3.54 -10.90 13.45
N ASN A 35 4.66 -10.66 14.13
CA ASN A 35 5.33 -11.65 14.94
C ASN A 35 4.72 -11.66 16.35
N ILE A 36 4.27 -12.83 16.81
CA ILE A 36 3.63 -13.01 18.11
C ILE A 36 4.28 -14.16 18.88
N THR A 37 3.98 -14.25 20.18
CA THR A 37 4.44 -15.33 21.05
C THR A 37 3.26 -16.02 21.73
N LEU A 38 3.41 -17.31 22.04
CA LEU A 38 2.40 -18.10 22.75
C LEU A 38 2.59 -18.07 24.28
N ALA A 39 3.62 -17.38 24.77
CA ALA A 39 3.88 -17.29 26.20
C ALA A 39 2.79 -16.44 26.89
N GLN A 40 2.16 -17.00 27.93
CA GLN A 40 1.04 -16.37 28.63
C GLN A 40 1.38 -14.99 29.22
N VAL A 41 2.63 -14.80 29.65
CA VAL A 41 3.15 -13.51 30.15
C VAL A 41 3.06 -12.38 29.10
N HIS A 42 2.96 -12.72 27.82
CA HIS A 42 2.85 -11.77 26.71
C HIS A 42 1.50 -11.84 25.98
N ALA A 43 0.48 -12.41 26.62
CA ALA A 43 -0.84 -12.57 26.02
C ALA A 43 -1.47 -11.23 25.61
N ASP A 44 -1.30 -10.18 26.41
CA ASP A 44 -1.86 -8.85 26.12
C ASP A 44 -1.17 -8.16 24.93
N GLU A 45 0.15 -8.30 24.81
CA GLU A 45 0.92 -7.79 23.67
C GLU A 45 0.59 -8.55 22.38
N THR A 46 0.43 -9.87 22.48
CA THR A 46 0.00 -10.71 21.37
C THR A 46 -1.40 -10.33 20.90
N LYS A 47 -2.34 -10.11 21.83
CA LYS A 47 -3.69 -9.62 21.54
C LYS A 47 -3.64 -8.26 20.85
N SER A 48 -2.83 -7.32 21.35
CA SER A 48 -2.67 -5.99 20.76
C SER A 48 -2.11 -6.05 19.33
N SER A 49 -1.13 -6.92 19.09
CA SER A 49 -0.55 -7.16 17.76
C SER A 49 -1.57 -7.73 16.78
N LEU A 50 -2.38 -8.71 17.21
CA LEU A 50 -3.44 -9.29 16.38
C LEU A 50 -4.56 -8.28 16.08
N GLN A 51 -4.92 -7.42 17.04
CA GLN A 51 -5.88 -6.35 16.82
C GLN A 51 -5.36 -5.32 15.80
N PHE A 52 -4.07 -4.98 15.86
CA PHE A 52 -3.42 -4.16 14.84
C PHE A 52 -3.50 -4.84 13.47
N ALA A 53 -3.12 -6.12 13.37
CA ALA A 53 -3.17 -6.90 12.12
C ALA A 53 -4.59 -6.89 11.51
N SER A 54 -5.62 -7.11 12.33
CA SER A 54 -7.02 -7.08 11.91
C SER A 54 -7.42 -5.72 11.33
N ARG A 55 -6.97 -4.60 11.92
CA ARG A 55 -7.22 -3.26 11.39
C ARG A 55 -6.44 -3.00 10.11
N ALA A 56 -5.17 -3.40 10.07
CA ALA A 56 -4.31 -3.17 8.93
C ALA A 56 -4.75 -3.96 7.69
N LEU A 57 -5.33 -5.15 7.88
CA LEU A 57 -5.93 -5.94 6.79
C LEU A 57 -7.10 -5.21 6.08
N ARG A 58 -7.75 -4.26 6.75
CA ARG A 58 -8.85 -3.46 6.15
C ARG A 58 -8.33 -2.29 5.31
N VAL A 59 -7.04 -2.01 5.33
CA VAL A 59 -6.44 -0.95 4.50
C VAL A 59 -6.36 -1.44 3.06
N THR A 60 -7.01 -0.72 2.15
CA THR A 60 -6.99 -1.01 0.72
C THR A 60 -6.02 -0.08 0.01
N ASN A 61 -5.10 -0.65 -0.75
CA ASN A 61 -4.17 0.11 -1.59
C ASN A 61 -4.65 0.10 -3.05
N CYS A 62 -4.41 1.20 -3.76
CA CYS A 62 -4.65 1.33 -5.19
C CYS A 62 -3.30 1.26 -5.91
N ALA A 63 -2.80 0.04 -6.09
CA ALA A 63 -1.53 -0.19 -6.75
C ALA A 63 -1.68 -0.05 -8.27
N GLU A 64 -0.83 0.79 -8.87
CA GLU A 64 -0.76 1.09 -10.29
C GLU A 64 0.69 0.93 -10.78
N ILE A 65 0.85 0.52 -12.04
CA ILE A 65 2.18 0.36 -12.64
C ILE A 65 2.78 1.76 -12.82
N ASN A 66 3.92 2.01 -12.17
CA ASN A 66 4.67 3.26 -12.31
C ASN A 66 5.41 3.27 -13.67
N GLU A 67 4.71 3.57 -14.75
CA GLU A 67 5.32 3.75 -16.06
C GLU A 67 6.10 5.08 -16.11
N ILE A 68 7.40 5.00 -16.38
CA ILE A 68 8.21 6.17 -16.67
C ILE A 68 8.07 6.47 -18.16
N LEU A 69 7.28 7.48 -18.49
CA LEU A 69 7.13 8.00 -19.85
C LEU A 69 8.42 8.71 -20.28
N THR A 70 9.41 7.92 -20.69
CA THR A 70 10.52 8.41 -21.51
C THR A 70 10.07 8.53 -22.96
N ASP A 71 10.65 9.45 -23.72
CA ASP A 71 10.33 9.62 -25.16
C ASP A 71 10.43 8.29 -25.92
N ALA A 72 11.39 7.44 -25.54
CA ALA A 72 11.55 6.09 -26.10
C ALA A 72 10.37 5.15 -25.75
N ALA A 73 9.83 5.22 -24.53
CA ALA A 73 8.67 4.45 -24.11
C ALA A 73 7.39 4.94 -24.81
N LEU A 74 7.24 6.25 -25.01
CA LEU A 74 6.13 6.87 -25.73
C LEU A 74 6.12 6.42 -27.20
N LEU A 75 7.27 6.52 -27.88
CA LEU A 75 7.46 6.04 -29.25
C LEU A 75 7.18 4.54 -29.39
N LYS A 76 7.52 3.73 -28.39
CA LYS A 76 7.23 2.30 -28.38
C LYS A 76 5.72 2.03 -28.25
N ARG A 77 5.02 2.78 -27.39
CA ARG A 77 3.56 2.65 -27.19
C ARG A 77 2.79 3.06 -28.44
N GLN A 78 3.15 4.19 -29.03
CA GLN A 78 2.56 4.68 -30.29
C GLN A 78 2.78 3.72 -31.45
N ARG A 79 3.99 3.17 -31.62
CA ARG A 79 4.25 2.15 -32.65
C ARG A 79 3.37 0.91 -32.48
N LYS A 80 3.19 0.45 -31.24
CA LYS A 80 2.35 -0.71 -30.94
C LYS A 80 0.88 -0.45 -31.27
N GLU A 81 0.38 0.75 -30.95
CA GLU A 81 -0.99 1.16 -31.26
C GLU A 81 -1.23 1.30 -32.77
N ILE A 82 -0.24 1.80 -33.53
CA ILE A 82 -0.27 1.81 -35.00
C ILE A 82 -0.33 0.39 -35.58
N GLU A 83 0.35 -0.57 -34.97
CA GLU A 83 0.38 -1.96 -35.44
C GLU A 83 -0.90 -2.74 -35.08
N GLU A 84 -1.52 -2.45 -33.93
CA GLU A 84 -2.81 -3.06 -33.53
C GLU A 84 -4.01 -2.51 -34.31
N LEU A 85 -3.92 -1.29 -34.87
CA LEU A 85 -4.97 -0.65 -35.67
C LEU A 85 -4.83 -0.90 -37.20
N ARG A 86 -3.81 -1.64 -37.62
CA ARG A 86 -3.56 -2.02 -39.02
C ARG A 86 -4.04 -3.43 -39.33
#